data_AF-A0A352BHM6-F1
#
_entry.id   AF-A0A352BHM6-F1
#
_cell.length_a   1.000
_cell.length_b   1.000
_cell.length_c   1.000
_cell.angle_alpha   90.00
_cell.angle_beta   90.00
_cell.angle_gamma   90.00
#
_symmetry.space_group_name_H-M   'P 1'
#
loop_
_entity.id
_entity.type
_entity.pdbx_description
1 polymer ?
#
loop_
_entity_poly.entity_id
_entity_poly.type
_entity_poly.pdbx_seq_one_letter_code
_entity_poly.pdbx_strand_id
1 'polypeptide(L)'
;ILEMETKTFYAARESKQIENQTHLQTLRQLLIDIKNSNENLFKCNFFITCEDYMKKEMRAQLKQDGFKYSEMFGRQVDAFVSNNISRLDNVKDHIRGINTTTLAGMFPFISSVISDPGGFYLGYNENGRVFIDFFRRDEERVNSNMMIIGKSGGGKSFAAKDLLSNMAGDNSRIFVLDPESEYVNLAHNLGGKSIDVGSGLQGRINPFHITPSLKPEDEDEVALDDYSAHLQFLEEFFHIILAGISSDAFEKVNSLVIDCYKQKGIDSKTDLTKLKPEDFPIFDDLY
;
A
#
# COMPACT_ATOMS: atom_id res chain seq x y z
N ILE A 1 -4.55 -16.50 31.51
CA ILE A 1 -3.11 -16.30 31.18
C ILE A 1 -2.25 -17.05 32.20
N LEU A 2 -2.32 -16.71 33.49
CA LEU A 2 -1.61 -17.40 34.58
C LEU A 2 -1.72 -18.94 34.54
N GLU A 3 -2.92 -19.50 34.40
CA GLU A 3 -3.12 -20.96 34.33
C GLU A 3 -2.44 -21.62 33.10
N MET A 4 -2.37 -20.90 31.98
CA MET A 4 -1.71 -21.36 30.75
C MET A 4 -0.18 -21.28 30.88
N GLU A 5 0.33 -20.25 31.55
CA GLU A 5 1.76 -20.13 31.88
C GLU A 5 2.19 -21.29 32.79
N THR A 6 1.36 -21.63 33.78
CA THR A 6 1.57 -22.81 34.63
C THR A 6 1.57 -24.11 33.81
N LYS A 7 0.58 -24.32 32.93
CA LYS A 7 0.51 -25.51 32.06
C LYS A 7 1.68 -25.61 31.07
N THR A 8 2.22 -24.48 30.61
CA THR A 8 3.40 -24.44 29.74
C THR A 8 4.64 -24.89 30.51
N PHE A 9 4.82 -24.39 31.74
CA PHE A 9 5.95 -24.73 32.59
C PHE A 9 6.00 -26.21 33.00
N TYR A 10 4.85 -26.82 33.27
CA TYR A 10 4.75 -28.24 33.67
C TYR A 10 4.61 -29.23 32.51
N ALA A 11 4.59 -28.78 31.25
CA ALA A 11 4.46 -29.68 30.11
C ALA A 11 5.78 -30.45 29.87
N ALA A 12 5.74 -31.78 29.99
CA ALA A 12 6.92 -32.65 29.88
C ALA A 12 7.40 -32.93 28.43
N ARG A 13 6.63 -32.54 27.41
CA ARG A 13 6.99 -32.71 25.99
C ARG A 13 7.20 -31.34 25.35
N GLU A 14 8.33 -31.16 24.66
CA GLU A 14 8.69 -29.91 23.97
C GLU A 14 7.63 -29.49 22.96
N SER A 15 7.05 -30.41 22.20
CA SER A 15 5.98 -30.11 21.25
C SER A 15 4.74 -29.47 21.91
N LYS A 16 4.41 -29.92 23.13
CA LYS A 16 3.28 -29.39 23.90
C LYS A 16 3.61 -28.06 24.58
N GLN A 17 4.89 -27.81 24.88
CA GLN A 17 5.35 -26.49 25.34
C GLN A 17 5.24 -25.46 24.22
N ILE A 18 5.66 -25.79 23.00
CA ILE A 18 5.59 -24.91 21.82
C ILE A 18 4.13 -24.56 21.50
N GLU A 19 3.23 -25.55 21.50
CA GLU A 19 1.78 -25.34 21.30
C GLU A 19 1.20 -24.38 22.36
N ASN A 20 1.51 -24.62 23.64
CA ASN A 20 1.02 -23.77 24.73
C ASN A 20 1.59 -22.34 24.70
N GLN A 21 2.85 -22.17 24.29
CA GLN A 21 3.48 -20.85 24.10
C GLN A 21 2.80 -20.06 22.97
N THR A 22 2.51 -20.72 21.85
CA THR A 22 1.80 -20.13 20.71
C THR A 22 0.40 -19.66 21.12
N HIS A 23 -0.32 -20.49 21.89
CA HIS A 23 -1.61 -20.11 22.44
C HIS A 23 -1.51 -18.94 23.43
N LEU A 24 -0.46 -18.87 24.25
CA LEU A 24 -0.24 -17.75 25.18
C LEU A 24 0.00 -16.43 24.44
N GLN A 25 0.81 -16.44 23.38
CA GLN A 25 1.02 -15.27 22.54
C GLN A 25 -0.28 -14.80 21.92
N THR A 26 -1.08 -15.72 21.38
CA THR A 26 -2.39 -15.41 20.78
C THR A 26 -3.36 -14.79 21.80
N LEU A 27 -3.39 -15.31 23.03
CA LEU A 27 -4.21 -14.75 24.11
C LEU A 27 -3.77 -13.35 24.53
N ARG A 28 -2.47 -13.06 24.51
CA ARG A 28 -1.93 -11.73 24.81
C ARG A 28 -2.29 -10.74 23.70
N GLN A 29 -2.18 -11.15 22.45
CA GLN A 29 -2.59 -10.33 21.30
C GLN A 29 -4.08 -9.97 21.38
N LEU A 30 -4.94 -10.96 21.61
CA LEU A 30 -6.37 -10.73 21.77
C LEU A 30 -6.70 -9.76 22.92
N LEU A 31 -5.91 -9.75 24.01
CA LEU A 31 -6.10 -8.79 25.11
C LEU A 31 -5.73 -7.36 24.65
N ILE A 32 -4.65 -7.20 23.89
CA ILE A 32 -4.26 -5.91 23.31
C ILE A 32 -5.37 -5.40 22.39
N ASP A 33 -5.91 -6.25 21.53
CA ASP A 33 -6.95 -5.89 20.57
C ASP A 33 -8.26 -5.48 21.27
N ILE A 34 -8.66 -6.17 22.35
CA ILE A 34 -9.81 -5.76 23.17
C ILE A 34 -9.58 -4.39 23.83
N LYS A 35 -8.35 -4.10 24.27
CA LYS A 35 -8.05 -2.85 24.98
C LYS A 35 -7.90 -1.66 24.04
N ASN A 36 -7.30 -1.86 22.87
CA ASN A 36 -6.88 -0.78 21.98
C ASN A 36 -7.75 -0.66 20.72
N SER A 37 -8.40 -1.73 20.26
CA SER A 37 -9.04 -1.81 18.93
C SER A 37 -10.58 -1.85 18.99
N ASN A 38 -11.18 -1.41 20.09
CA ASN A 38 -12.64 -1.41 20.32
C ASN A 38 -13.31 -2.80 20.09
N GLU A 39 -12.57 -3.90 20.29
CA GLU A 39 -13.11 -5.25 20.15
C GLU A 39 -13.83 -5.71 21.44
N ASN A 40 -14.99 -6.34 21.28
CA ASN A 40 -15.70 -7.03 22.36
C ASN A 40 -15.67 -8.55 22.19
N LEU A 41 -15.66 -9.28 23.32
CA LEU A 41 -15.75 -10.74 23.34
C LEU A 41 -17.20 -11.17 23.60
N PHE A 42 -17.80 -11.89 22.65
CA PHE A 42 -19.15 -12.42 22.75
C PHE A 42 -19.14 -13.92 23.02
N LYS A 43 -20.04 -14.36 23.90
CA LYS A 43 -20.29 -15.78 24.18
C LYS A 43 -21.16 -16.37 23.07
N CYS A 44 -20.57 -17.27 22.30
CA CYS A 44 -21.18 -17.83 21.09
C CYS A 44 -21.25 -19.35 21.16
N ASN A 45 -22.30 -19.90 20.56
CA ASN A 45 -22.48 -21.31 20.25
C ASN A 45 -22.64 -21.48 18.74
N PHE A 46 -22.06 -22.53 18.17
CA PHE A 46 -22.19 -22.85 16.75
C PHE A 46 -22.99 -24.13 16.57
N PHE A 47 -24.11 -24.02 15.86
CA PHE A 47 -24.93 -25.15 15.50
C PHE A 47 -24.85 -25.36 13.99
N ILE A 48 -24.48 -26.57 13.59
CA ILE A 48 -24.52 -26.99 12.18
C ILE A 48 -25.70 -27.93 12.06
N THR A 49 -26.72 -27.48 11.33
CA THR A 49 -27.90 -28.31 10.99
C THR A 49 -27.75 -28.76 9.55
N CYS A 50 -27.81 -30.06 9.30
CA CYS A 50 -27.74 -30.64 7.96
C CYS A 50 -28.73 -31.79 7.83
N GLU A 51 -29.09 -32.13 6.60
CA GLU A 51 -29.90 -33.30 6.31
C GLU A 51 -29.14 -34.60 6.56
N ASP A 52 -29.85 -35.68 6.89
CA ASP A 52 -29.24 -36.95 7.31
C ASP A 52 -28.26 -37.52 6.28
N TYR A 53 -28.52 -37.34 4.98
CA TYR A 53 -27.64 -37.84 3.92
C TYR A 53 -26.29 -37.10 3.88
N MET A 54 -26.23 -35.84 4.33
CA MET A 54 -25.00 -35.02 4.39
C MET A 54 -24.17 -35.26 5.65
N LYS A 55 -24.74 -35.93 6.66
CA LYS A 55 -24.10 -36.10 7.98
C LYS A 55 -22.71 -36.73 7.90
N LYS A 56 -22.53 -37.72 7.02
CA LYS A 56 -21.23 -38.42 6.87
C LYS A 56 -20.16 -37.50 6.27
N GLU A 57 -20.53 -36.69 5.28
CA GLU A 57 -19.63 -35.74 4.61
C GLU A 57 -19.24 -34.60 5.54
N MET A 58 -20.21 -33.98 6.21
CA MET A 58 -19.96 -32.91 7.19
C MET A 58 -19.01 -33.36 8.31
N ARG A 59 -19.20 -34.58 8.84
CA ARG A 59 -18.29 -35.15 9.85
C ARG A 59 -16.86 -35.32 9.31
N ALA A 60 -16.71 -35.70 8.05
CA ALA A 60 -15.42 -35.87 7.42
C ALA A 60 -14.70 -34.52 7.25
N GLN A 61 -15.41 -33.50 6.75
CA GLN A 61 -14.89 -32.14 6.59
C GLN A 61 -14.48 -31.52 7.93
N LEU A 62 -15.36 -31.55 8.94
CA LEU A 62 -15.04 -31.02 10.26
C LEU A 62 -13.80 -31.69 10.86
N LYS A 63 -13.64 -33.00 10.65
CA LYS A 63 -12.47 -33.73 11.14
C LYS A 63 -11.20 -33.39 10.34
N GLN A 64 -11.32 -33.23 9.03
CA GLN A 64 -10.22 -32.85 8.14
C GLN A 64 -9.68 -31.46 8.52
N ASP A 65 -10.57 -30.52 8.82
CA ASP A 65 -10.21 -29.16 9.23
C ASP A 65 -9.82 -29.06 10.71
N GLY A 66 -9.78 -30.19 11.44
CA GLY A 66 -9.35 -30.26 12.83
C GLY A 66 -10.36 -29.76 13.85
N PHE A 67 -11.61 -29.51 13.45
CA PHE A 67 -12.68 -29.11 14.37
C PHE A 67 -13.13 -30.25 15.27
N LYS A 68 -13.31 -29.93 16.56
CA LYS A 68 -13.98 -30.79 17.52
C LYS A 68 -15.47 -30.44 17.52
N TYR A 69 -16.33 -31.44 17.38
CA TYR A 69 -17.78 -31.28 17.38
C TYR A 69 -18.46 -32.24 18.35
N SER A 70 -19.69 -31.89 18.73
CA SER A 70 -20.61 -32.75 19.49
C SER A 70 -21.84 -33.01 18.64
N GLU A 71 -22.30 -34.27 18.57
CA GLU A 71 -23.53 -34.61 17.85
C GLU A 71 -24.80 -34.29 18.65
N MET A 72 -24.64 -33.82 19.89
CA MET A 72 -25.77 -33.55 20.80
C MET A 72 -26.71 -34.76 20.91
N PHE A 73 -26.14 -35.97 20.93
CA PHE A 73 -26.90 -37.21 20.99
C PHE A 73 -27.76 -37.26 22.27
N GLY A 74 -29.07 -37.48 22.11
CA GLY A 74 -30.05 -37.44 23.20
C GLY A 74 -30.46 -36.02 23.64
N ARG A 75 -29.85 -34.98 23.06
CA ARG A 75 -30.12 -33.56 23.29
C ARG A 75 -30.38 -32.81 21.97
N GLN A 76 -30.81 -33.52 20.93
CA GLN A 76 -31.04 -32.91 19.62
C GLN A 76 -32.16 -31.87 19.66
N VAL A 77 -33.21 -32.11 20.47
CA VAL A 77 -34.29 -31.14 20.68
C VAL A 77 -33.76 -29.88 21.37
N ASP A 78 -32.93 -30.02 22.40
CA ASP A 78 -32.30 -28.87 23.07
C ASP A 78 -31.42 -28.06 22.11
N ALA A 79 -30.60 -28.74 21.31
CA ALA A 79 -29.75 -28.09 20.31
C ALA A 79 -30.57 -27.36 19.23
N PHE A 80 -31.66 -27.98 18.77
CA PHE A 80 -32.55 -27.37 17.79
C PHE A 80 -33.24 -26.12 18.36
N VAL A 81 -33.76 -26.20 19.59
CA VAL A 81 -34.39 -25.05 20.27
C VAL A 81 -33.37 -23.92 20.49
N SER A 82 -32.16 -24.24 20.97
CA SER A 82 -31.07 -23.26 21.14
C SER A 82 -30.60 -22.62 19.82
N ASN A 83 -30.78 -23.30 18.68
CA ASN A 83 -30.41 -22.76 17.36
C ASN A 83 -31.43 -21.74 16.81
N ASN A 84 -32.62 -21.63 17.42
CA ASN A 84 -33.61 -20.65 16.99
C ASN A 84 -33.24 -19.24 17.46
N ILE A 85 -33.78 -18.23 16.77
CA ILE A 85 -33.70 -16.82 17.19
C ILE A 85 -34.62 -16.63 18.42
N SER A 86 -34.16 -17.09 19.57
CA SER A 86 -34.91 -17.06 20.83
C SER A 86 -33.96 -16.79 22.00
N ARG A 87 -34.52 -16.32 23.11
CA ARG A 87 -33.75 -16.12 24.36
C ARG A 87 -33.42 -17.44 25.07
N LEU A 88 -34.04 -18.55 24.66
CA LEU A 88 -33.90 -19.84 25.31
C LEU A 88 -32.64 -20.55 24.77
N ASP A 89 -31.65 -20.73 25.65
CA ASP A 89 -30.46 -21.53 25.36
C ASP A 89 -30.28 -22.65 26.40
N ASN A 90 -30.52 -23.88 25.94
CA ASN A 90 -30.39 -25.13 26.70
C ASN A 90 -29.00 -25.79 26.55
N VAL A 91 -28.05 -25.19 25.80
CA VAL A 91 -26.73 -25.77 25.48
C VAL A 91 -25.61 -24.83 25.95
N LYS A 92 -25.51 -24.61 27.26
CA LYS A 92 -24.53 -23.67 27.85
C LYS A 92 -23.11 -24.21 27.92
N ASP A 93 -22.98 -25.53 27.87
CA ASP A 93 -21.75 -26.29 28.05
C ASP A 93 -20.77 -26.19 26.86
N HIS A 94 -21.23 -25.69 25.70
CA HIS A 94 -20.42 -25.59 24.48
C HIS A 94 -20.01 -24.15 24.12
N ILE A 95 -20.35 -23.17 24.97
CA ILE A 95 -20.11 -21.75 24.70
C ILE A 95 -18.60 -21.46 24.60
N ARG A 96 -18.25 -20.63 23.60
CA ARG A 96 -16.89 -20.10 23.40
C ARG A 96 -16.94 -18.57 23.28
N GLY A 97 -15.89 -17.91 23.76
CA GLY A 97 -15.71 -16.48 23.54
C GLY A 97 -15.13 -16.23 22.16
N ILE A 98 -15.76 -15.39 21.36
CA ILE A 98 -15.28 -14.97 20.04
C ILE A 98 -15.28 -13.45 19.96
N ASN A 99 -14.23 -12.90 19.36
CA ASN A 99 -14.09 -11.46 19.19
C ASN A 99 -15.03 -10.92 18.09
N THR A 100 -15.33 -9.62 18.19
CA THR A 100 -16.32 -8.94 17.32
C THR A 100 -15.96 -9.08 15.83
N THR A 101 -14.69 -8.91 15.47
CA THR A 101 -14.21 -8.98 14.07
C THR A 101 -14.42 -10.35 13.45
N THR A 102 -14.14 -11.42 14.20
CA THR A 102 -14.39 -12.80 13.73
C THR A 102 -15.89 -13.05 13.53
N LEU A 103 -16.74 -12.58 14.45
CA LEU A 103 -18.19 -12.72 14.29
C LEU A 103 -18.74 -11.93 13.12
N ALA A 104 -18.22 -10.72 12.89
CA ALA A 104 -18.56 -9.94 11.71
C ALA A 104 -18.27 -10.75 10.44
N GLY A 105 -17.06 -11.34 10.34
CA GLY A 105 -16.66 -12.18 9.19
C GLY A 105 -17.58 -13.38 8.89
N MET A 106 -18.39 -13.84 9.85
CA MET A 106 -19.35 -14.93 9.64
C MET A 106 -20.69 -14.47 9.06
N PHE A 107 -20.90 -13.16 8.89
CA PHE A 107 -22.15 -12.63 8.38
C PHE A 107 -22.24 -12.90 6.86
N PRO A 108 -23.31 -13.56 6.37
CA PRO A 108 -23.39 -14.10 5.01
C PRO A 108 -23.52 -13.05 3.89
N PHE A 109 -23.38 -11.75 4.20
CA PHE A 109 -23.53 -10.64 3.26
C PHE A 109 -22.32 -9.71 3.20
N ILE A 110 -21.16 -10.13 3.75
CA ILE A 110 -19.92 -9.38 3.56
C ILE A 110 -19.33 -9.70 2.19
N SER A 111 -19.99 -9.22 1.14
CA SER A 111 -19.32 -9.03 -0.14
C SER A 111 -18.82 -7.58 -0.16
N SER A 112 -17.55 -7.37 0.15
CA SER A 112 -16.93 -6.07 -0.03
C SER A 112 -16.67 -5.85 -1.53
N VAL A 113 -17.59 -5.16 -2.19
CA VAL A 113 -17.31 -4.56 -3.50
C VAL A 113 -16.82 -3.15 -3.23
N ILE A 114 -15.60 -2.84 -3.66
CA ILE A 114 -15.09 -1.48 -3.60
C ILE A 114 -15.83 -0.67 -4.67
N SER A 115 -16.65 0.28 -4.21
CA SER A 115 -17.46 1.14 -5.06
C SER A 115 -17.46 2.54 -4.47
N ASP A 116 -16.42 3.30 -4.77
CA ASP A 116 -16.30 4.69 -4.31
C ASP A 116 -17.25 5.62 -5.09
N PRO A 117 -17.92 6.56 -4.41
CA PRO A 117 -18.65 7.64 -5.09
C PRO A 117 -17.69 8.45 -5.96
N GLY A 118 -18.02 8.64 -7.25
CA GLY A 118 -17.18 9.41 -8.18
C GLY A 118 -15.93 8.69 -8.66
N GLY A 119 -15.71 7.43 -8.26
CA GLY A 119 -14.61 6.62 -8.78
C GLY A 119 -14.84 6.18 -10.22
N PHE A 120 -13.77 6.07 -11.01
CA PHE A 120 -13.87 5.51 -12.35
C PHE A 120 -13.90 3.98 -12.31
N TYR A 121 -14.47 3.40 -13.37
CA TYR A 121 -14.65 1.97 -13.51
C TYR A 121 -13.30 1.28 -13.77
N LEU A 122 -12.89 0.39 -12.86
CA LEU A 122 -11.65 -0.38 -13.01
C LEU A 122 -11.90 -1.78 -13.60
N GLY A 123 -13.06 -2.37 -13.31
CA GLY A 123 -13.36 -3.72 -13.76
C GLY A 123 -14.45 -4.40 -12.93
N TYR A 124 -14.37 -5.73 -12.85
CA TYR A 124 -15.29 -6.55 -12.09
C TYR A 124 -14.54 -7.47 -11.13
N ASN A 125 -15.10 -7.67 -9.96
CA ASN A 125 -14.79 -8.76 -9.05
C ASN A 125 -15.90 -9.82 -9.15
N GLU A 126 -15.70 -10.98 -8.52
CA GLU A 126 -16.71 -12.06 -8.43
C GLU A 126 -18.06 -11.56 -7.87
N ASN A 127 -18.01 -10.50 -7.05
CA ASN A 127 -19.16 -9.93 -6.37
C ASN A 127 -19.79 -8.70 -7.07
N GLY A 128 -19.19 -8.17 -8.14
CA GLY A 128 -19.75 -7.00 -8.84
C GLY A 128 -18.73 -6.07 -9.48
N ARG A 129 -19.18 -4.89 -9.91
CA ARG A 129 -18.35 -3.87 -10.57
C ARG A 129 -17.52 -3.09 -9.55
N VAL A 130 -16.27 -2.83 -9.87
CA VAL A 130 -15.34 -2.09 -9.02
C VAL A 130 -15.19 -0.66 -9.54
N PHE A 131 -15.48 0.30 -8.69
CA PHE A 131 -15.28 1.74 -8.92
C PHE A 131 -14.36 2.27 -7.85
N ILE A 132 -13.25 2.91 -8.24
CA ILE A 132 -12.25 3.41 -7.30
C ILE A 132 -11.99 4.88 -7.58
N ASP A 133 -12.06 5.68 -6.52
CA ASP A 133 -11.53 7.04 -6.49
C ASP A 133 -10.14 7.00 -5.87
N PHE A 134 -9.12 7.18 -6.72
CA PHE A 134 -7.71 7.17 -6.29
C PHE A 134 -7.30 8.45 -5.55
N PHE A 135 -8.13 9.49 -5.56
CA PHE A 135 -7.91 10.74 -4.85
C PHE A 135 -8.66 10.82 -3.52
N ARG A 136 -9.48 9.82 -3.20
CA ARG A 136 -10.12 9.70 -1.89
C ARG A 136 -9.09 9.69 -0.76
N ARG A 137 -9.41 10.41 0.33
CA ARG A 137 -8.62 10.53 1.55
C ARG A 137 -9.47 10.17 2.76
N ASP A 138 -9.05 9.15 3.50
CA ASP A 138 -9.66 8.72 4.76
C ASP A 138 -8.63 7.99 5.64
N GLU A 139 -9.09 7.40 6.75
CA GLU A 139 -8.22 6.68 7.71
C GLU A 139 -7.47 5.50 7.08
N GLU A 140 -8.02 4.88 6.03
CA GLU A 140 -7.39 3.75 5.33
C GLU A 140 -6.54 4.21 4.13
N ARG A 141 -6.92 5.31 3.48
CA ARG A 141 -6.31 5.83 2.24
C ARG A 141 -5.63 7.17 2.49
N VAL A 142 -4.44 7.09 3.07
CA VAL A 142 -3.64 8.27 3.45
C VAL A 142 -2.97 8.98 2.26
N ASN A 143 -2.74 8.27 1.15
CA ASN A 143 -2.10 8.83 -0.06
C ASN A 143 -2.69 8.25 -1.36
N SER A 144 -2.37 8.89 -2.49
CA SER A 144 -2.83 8.51 -3.84
C SER A 144 -1.76 7.76 -4.66
N ASN A 145 -0.71 7.29 -4.01
CA ASN A 145 0.39 6.66 -4.75
C ASN A 145 -0.07 5.28 -5.23
N MET A 146 0.32 4.93 -6.47
CA MET A 146 -0.05 3.66 -7.09
C MET A 146 1.18 2.93 -7.61
N MET A 147 1.18 1.60 -7.44
CA MET A 147 2.16 0.71 -8.03
C MET A 147 1.45 -0.35 -8.89
N ILE A 148 1.80 -0.43 -10.17
CA ILE A 148 1.27 -1.44 -11.10
C ILE A 148 2.38 -2.45 -11.39
N ILE A 149 2.19 -3.69 -10.92
CA ILE A 149 3.16 -4.78 -11.07
C ILE A 149 2.57 -5.86 -11.96
N GLY A 150 3.33 -6.33 -12.94
CA GLY A 150 2.93 -7.45 -13.80
C GLY A 150 4.10 -8.03 -14.57
N LYS A 151 4.03 -9.33 -14.87
CA LYS A 151 4.98 -10.00 -15.77
C LYS A 151 4.90 -9.39 -17.18
N SER A 152 5.98 -9.51 -17.95
CA SER A 152 5.95 -9.12 -19.37
C SER A 152 4.81 -9.85 -20.11
N GLY A 153 4.05 -9.13 -20.93
CA GLY A 153 2.83 -9.63 -21.58
C GLY A 153 1.59 -9.74 -20.68
N GLY A 154 1.68 -9.45 -19.38
CA GLY A 154 0.55 -9.55 -18.44
C GLY A 154 -0.44 -8.38 -18.46
N GLY A 155 -0.35 -7.47 -19.44
CA GLY A 155 -1.27 -6.34 -19.58
C GLY A 155 -0.91 -5.10 -18.74
N LYS A 156 0.29 -5.01 -18.15
CA LYS A 156 0.75 -3.85 -17.36
C LYS A 156 0.56 -2.51 -18.08
N SER A 157 1.10 -2.38 -19.29
CA SER A 157 1.02 -1.14 -20.07
C SER A 157 -0.42 -0.87 -20.55
N PHE A 158 -1.22 -1.90 -20.78
CA PHE A 158 -2.64 -1.75 -21.11
C PHE A 158 -3.43 -1.16 -19.94
N ALA A 159 -3.29 -1.75 -18.75
CA ALA A 159 -3.94 -1.27 -17.53
C ALA A 159 -3.52 0.17 -17.19
N ALA A 160 -2.23 0.50 -17.32
CA ALA A 160 -1.72 1.86 -17.12
C ALA A 160 -2.32 2.85 -18.13
N LYS A 161 -2.41 2.51 -19.42
CA LYS A 161 -2.99 3.38 -20.45
C LYS A 161 -4.49 3.61 -20.22
N ASP A 162 -5.22 2.56 -19.84
CA ASP A 162 -6.65 2.66 -19.53
C ASP A 162 -6.88 3.58 -18.31
N LEU A 163 -6.09 3.39 -17.25
CA LEU A 163 -6.10 4.24 -16.06
C LEU A 163 -5.84 5.72 -16.41
N LEU A 164 -4.78 6.00 -17.15
CA LEU A 164 -4.40 7.36 -17.55
C LEU A 164 -5.47 7.98 -18.47
N SER A 165 -6.12 7.20 -19.31
CA SER A 165 -7.22 7.68 -20.18
C SER A 165 -8.43 8.11 -19.35
N ASN A 166 -8.80 7.32 -18.33
CA ASN A 166 -9.88 7.67 -17.41
C ASN A 166 -9.53 8.94 -16.61
N MET A 167 -8.31 9.02 -16.06
CA MET A 167 -7.84 10.22 -15.35
C MET A 167 -7.85 11.47 -16.24
N ALA A 168 -7.48 11.33 -17.53
CA ALA A 168 -7.57 12.42 -18.49
C ALA A 168 -9.02 12.86 -18.73
N GLY A 169 -9.96 11.91 -18.76
CA GLY A 169 -11.41 12.17 -18.83
C GLY A 169 -11.92 12.97 -17.64
N ASP A 170 -11.35 12.75 -16.45
CA ASP A 170 -11.62 13.53 -15.24
C ASP A 170 -10.81 14.84 -15.17
N ASN A 171 -10.26 15.29 -16.30
CA ASN A 171 -9.49 16.54 -16.42
C ASN A 171 -8.23 16.60 -15.54
N SER A 172 -7.62 15.43 -15.26
CA SER A 172 -6.34 15.35 -14.55
C SER A 172 -5.17 15.70 -15.47
N ARG A 173 -4.18 16.40 -14.92
CA ARG A 173 -2.91 16.64 -15.62
C ARG A 173 -2.00 15.43 -15.49
N ILE A 174 -1.52 14.94 -16.62
CA ILE A 174 -0.75 13.69 -16.70
C ILE A 174 0.64 13.98 -17.26
N PHE A 175 1.66 13.53 -16.54
CA PHE A 175 3.05 13.57 -16.97
C PHE A 175 3.59 12.14 -16.94
N VAL A 176 4.18 11.68 -18.04
CA VAL A 176 4.70 10.32 -18.18
C VAL A 176 6.15 10.38 -18.58
N LEU A 177 7.02 9.68 -17.83
CA LEU A 177 8.39 9.41 -18.21
C LEU A 177 8.42 8.05 -18.92
N ASP A 178 8.63 8.07 -20.23
CA ASP A 178 8.44 6.91 -21.10
C ASP A 178 9.71 6.55 -21.87
N PRO A 179 10.60 5.71 -21.30
CA PRO A 179 11.83 5.30 -21.98
C PRO A 179 11.58 4.39 -23.19
N GLU A 180 10.43 3.71 -23.26
CA GLU A 180 10.11 2.74 -24.31
C GLU A 180 9.23 3.34 -25.42
N SER A 181 8.86 4.62 -25.31
CA SER A 181 7.96 5.32 -26.25
C SER A 181 6.60 4.62 -26.45
N GLU A 182 6.10 3.90 -25.44
CA GLU A 182 4.83 3.18 -25.50
C GLU A 182 3.60 4.10 -25.40
N TYR A 183 3.73 5.29 -24.80
CA TYR A 183 2.64 6.21 -24.46
C TYR A 183 2.49 7.37 -25.46
N VAL A 184 3.39 7.49 -26.44
CA VAL A 184 3.36 8.57 -27.45
C VAL A 184 2.01 8.64 -28.18
N ASN A 185 1.50 7.49 -28.64
CA ASN A 185 0.20 7.42 -29.31
C ASN A 185 -0.95 7.83 -28.39
N LEU A 186 -0.90 7.45 -27.10
CA LEU A 186 -1.92 7.85 -26.13
C LEU A 186 -1.89 9.37 -25.93
N ALA A 187 -0.71 9.96 -25.75
CA ALA A 187 -0.54 11.40 -25.60
C ALA A 187 -1.13 12.15 -26.81
N HIS A 188 -0.83 11.71 -28.03
CA HIS A 188 -1.41 12.32 -29.24
C HIS A 188 -2.94 12.22 -29.30
N ASN A 189 -3.50 11.06 -28.98
CA ASN A 189 -4.95 10.84 -29.00
C ASN A 189 -5.69 11.69 -27.96
N LEU A 190 -5.04 12.00 -26.82
CA LEU A 190 -5.58 12.86 -25.77
C LEU A 190 -5.27 14.36 -26.01
N GLY A 191 -4.68 14.73 -27.15
CA GLY A 191 -4.30 16.11 -27.46
C GLY A 191 -3.11 16.63 -26.64
N GLY A 192 -2.35 15.73 -26.00
CA GLY A 192 -1.13 16.02 -25.29
C GLY A 192 0.08 16.21 -26.20
N LYS A 193 1.23 16.50 -25.59
CA LYS A 193 2.50 16.72 -26.29
C LYS A 193 3.51 15.67 -25.84
N SER A 194 4.14 15.01 -26.81
CA SER A 194 5.35 14.22 -26.56
C SER A 194 6.58 15.13 -26.73
N ILE A 195 7.54 15.02 -25.82
CA ILE A 195 8.80 15.76 -25.86
C ILE A 195 9.92 14.73 -25.89
N ASP A 196 10.60 14.61 -27.03
CA ASP A 196 11.77 13.75 -27.15
C ASP A 196 13.00 14.43 -26.55
N VAL A 197 13.48 13.88 -25.44
CA VAL A 197 14.64 14.37 -24.68
C VAL A 197 15.93 13.62 -25.04
N GLY A 198 15.85 12.54 -25.83
CA GLY A 198 16.99 11.68 -26.15
C GLY A 198 17.72 12.10 -27.43
N SER A 199 16.99 12.56 -28.45
CA SER A 199 17.60 12.95 -29.74
C SER A 199 18.28 14.33 -29.74
N GLY A 200 18.07 15.14 -28.71
CA GLY A 200 18.61 16.50 -28.60
C GLY A 200 18.03 17.52 -29.60
N LEU A 201 16.99 17.12 -30.35
CA LEU A 201 16.32 17.94 -31.38
C LEU A 201 15.15 18.77 -30.84
N GLN A 202 14.40 18.24 -29.86
CA GLN A 202 13.16 18.86 -29.37
C GLN A 202 13.19 19.20 -27.89
N GLY A 203 13.72 18.30 -27.05
CA GLY A 203 13.91 18.51 -25.62
C GLY A 203 15.39 18.43 -25.27
N ARG A 204 15.91 19.49 -24.64
CA ARG A 204 17.19 19.45 -23.94
C ARG A 204 16.93 19.83 -22.49
N ILE A 205 17.32 18.96 -21.57
CA ILE A 205 17.31 19.27 -20.14
C ILE A 205 18.73 19.69 -19.78
N ASN A 206 18.87 20.91 -19.25
CA ASN A 206 20.12 21.37 -18.68
C ASN A 206 20.17 20.96 -17.19
N PRO A 207 21.06 20.04 -16.78
CA PRO A 207 21.16 19.61 -15.38
C PRO A 207 21.58 20.76 -14.45
N PHE A 208 22.27 21.79 -14.95
CA PHE A 208 22.69 22.98 -14.21
C PHE A 208 21.57 24.04 -14.08
N HIS A 209 20.37 23.75 -14.59
CA HIS A 209 19.24 24.65 -14.40
C HIS A 209 18.66 24.44 -13.00
N ILE A 210 18.75 25.46 -12.14
CA ILE A 210 18.20 25.40 -10.79
C ILE A 210 16.68 25.56 -10.87
N THR A 211 15.94 24.49 -10.62
CA THR A 211 14.49 24.55 -10.46
C THR A 211 14.14 24.89 -9.01
N PRO A 212 13.33 25.94 -8.77
CA PRO A 212 12.87 26.26 -7.41
C PRO A 212 12.19 25.05 -6.78
N SER A 213 12.57 24.73 -5.55
CA SER A 213 11.93 23.64 -4.82
C SER A 213 10.48 24.00 -4.49
N LEU A 214 9.59 23.00 -4.51
CA LEU A 214 8.24 23.13 -3.99
C LEU A 214 8.37 23.24 -2.46
N LYS A 215 8.45 24.45 -1.93
CA LYS A 215 8.50 24.68 -0.48
C LYS A 215 7.22 24.12 0.15
N PRO A 216 7.31 23.24 1.16
CA PRO A 216 6.16 22.87 1.96
C PRO A 216 5.53 24.13 2.56
N GLU A 217 4.20 24.17 2.67
CA GLU A 217 3.48 25.30 3.28
C GLU A 217 3.73 25.42 4.81
N ASP A 218 4.42 24.44 5.42
CA ASP A 218 4.78 24.44 6.84
C ASP A 218 6.11 25.17 7.07
N GLU A 219 6.02 26.40 7.60
CA GLU A 219 7.10 27.40 7.75
C GLU A 219 8.21 27.07 8.79
N ASP A 220 8.33 25.84 9.30
CA ASP A 220 9.19 25.55 10.47
C ASP A 220 10.48 24.75 10.19
N GLU A 221 10.72 24.27 8.97
CA GLU A 221 12.03 23.71 8.61
C GLU A 221 12.96 24.80 8.05
N VAL A 222 14.22 24.79 8.49
CA VAL A 222 15.30 25.54 7.84
C VAL A 222 15.49 24.92 6.45
N ALA A 223 14.64 25.33 5.51
CA ALA A 223 14.72 24.88 4.14
C ALA A 223 16.12 25.25 3.62
N LEU A 224 16.88 24.25 3.16
CA LEU A 224 18.04 24.53 2.34
C LEU A 224 17.61 25.50 1.24
N ASP A 225 18.43 26.51 0.98
CA ASP A 225 18.22 27.37 -0.17
C ASP A 225 18.26 26.53 -1.45
N ASP A 226 17.43 26.89 -2.42
CA ASP A 226 17.27 26.15 -3.69
C ASP A 226 18.60 25.89 -4.39
N TYR A 227 19.54 26.83 -4.25
CA TYR A 227 20.91 26.72 -4.75
C TYR A 227 21.67 25.56 -4.09
N SER A 228 21.72 25.48 -2.75
CA SER A 228 22.43 24.41 -2.05
C SER A 228 21.78 23.04 -2.28
N ALA A 229 20.44 22.97 -2.30
CA ALA A 229 19.73 21.74 -2.65
C ALA A 229 20.06 21.27 -4.07
N HIS A 230 20.19 22.21 -5.01
CA HIS A 230 20.58 21.88 -6.38
C HIS A 230 22.05 21.48 -6.52
N LEU A 231 22.96 22.02 -5.72
CA LEU A 231 24.35 21.54 -5.69
C LEU A 231 24.44 20.09 -5.20
N GLN A 232 23.63 19.69 -4.21
CA GLN A 232 23.54 18.28 -3.79
C GLN A 232 22.98 17.39 -4.89
N PHE A 233 21.95 17.86 -5.61
CA PHE A 233 21.45 17.15 -6.80
C PHE A 233 22.54 16.97 -7.87
N LEU A 234 23.33 18.01 -8.15
CA LEU A 234 24.43 17.92 -9.12
C LEU A 234 25.53 16.97 -8.66
N GLU A 235 25.85 16.94 -7.37
CA GLU A 235 26.78 15.97 -6.79
C GLU A 235 26.31 14.53 -7.05
N GLU A 236 25.06 14.22 -6.74
CA GLU A 236 24.47 12.89 -7.02
C GLU A 236 24.43 12.58 -8.53
N PHE A 237 24.06 13.57 -9.34
CA PHE A 237 24.03 13.45 -10.79
C PHE A 237 25.41 13.10 -11.38
N PHE A 238 26.46 13.81 -10.97
CA PHE A 238 27.83 13.50 -11.41
C PHE A 238 28.31 12.17 -10.87
N HIS A 239 27.93 11.79 -9.64
CA HIS A 239 28.27 10.49 -9.09
C HIS A 239 27.66 9.34 -9.92
N ILE A 240 26.41 9.48 -10.38
CA ILE A 240 25.74 8.47 -11.20
C ILE A 240 26.36 8.39 -12.60
N ILE A 241 26.67 9.52 -13.23
CA ILE A 241 27.19 9.56 -14.61
C ILE A 241 28.66 9.16 -14.68
N LEU A 242 29.49 9.61 -13.73
CA LEU A 242 30.92 9.35 -13.68
C LEU A 242 31.23 8.11 -12.84
N ALA A 243 30.63 6.98 -13.21
CA ALA A 243 30.81 5.73 -12.50
C ALA A 243 32.30 5.33 -12.44
N GLY A 244 32.85 5.20 -11.23
CA GLY A 244 34.25 4.82 -11.00
C GLY A 244 35.26 5.98 -10.92
N ILE A 245 34.79 7.23 -10.84
CA ILE A 245 35.64 8.39 -10.54
C ILE A 245 36.30 8.26 -9.15
N SER A 246 37.55 8.73 -9.01
CA SER A 246 38.22 8.79 -7.71
C SER A 246 37.66 9.93 -6.86
N SER A 247 37.74 9.80 -5.53
CA SER A 247 37.32 10.85 -4.58
C SER A 247 38.00 12.19 -4.88
N ASP A 248 39.31 12.20 -5.12
CA ASP A 248 40.07 13.42 -5.42
C ASP A 248 39.59 14.12 -6.70
N ALA A 249 39.28 13.34 -7.75
CA ALA A 249 38.79 13.89 -9.01
C ALA A 249 37.34 14.40 -8.87
N PHE A 250 36.52 13.70 -8.08
CA PHE A 250 35.16 14.09 -7.81
C PHE A 250 35.07 15.40 -7.00
N GLU A 251 35.89 15.56 -5.97
CA GLU A 251 36.03 16.83 -5.24
C GLU A 251 36.41 17.97 -6.18
N LYS A 252 37.29 17.70 -7.15
CA LYS A 252 37.67 18.72 -8.14
C LYS A 252 36.50 19.11 -9.03
N VAL A 253 35.69 18.16 -9.48
CA VAL A 253 34.45 18.44 -10.24
C VAL A 253 33.50 19.31 -9.43
N ASN A 254 33.25 18.97 -8.17
CA ASN A 254 32.36 19.77 -7.30
C ASN A 254 32.87 21.20 -7.12
N SER A 255 34.19 21.39 -6.96
CA SER A 255 34.78 22.73 -6.92
C SER A 255 34.58 23.50 -8.23
N LEU A 256 34.71 22.85 -9.39
CA LEU A 256 34.52 23.49 -10.70
C LEU A 256 33.06 23.89 -10.92
N VAL A 257 32.11 23.06 -10.50
CA VAL A 257 30.67 23.38 -10.56
C VAL A 257 30.36 24.67 -9.79
N ILE A 258 30.88 24.80 -8.56
CA ILE A 258 30.71 26.02 -7.75
C ILE A 258 31.30 27.24 -8.46
N ASP A 259 32.48 27.08 -9.08
CA ASP A 259 33.13 28.18 -9.79
C ASP A 259 32.37 28.58 -11.07
N CYS A 260 31.73 27.63 -11.76
CA CYS A 260 30.84 27.92 -12.90
C CYS A 260 29.67 28.82 -12.50
N TYR A 261 28.98 28.48 -11.40
CA TYR A 261 27.88 29.32 -10.90
C TYR A 261 28.36 30.70 -10.48
N LYS A 262 29.50 30.81 -9.80
CA LYS A 262 30.10 32.11 -9.45
C LYS A 262 30.42 32.95 -10.67
N GLN A 263 30.92 32.35 -11.76
CA GLN A 263 31.20 33.07 -13.01
C GLN A 263 29.93 33.65 -13.66
N LYS A 264 28.79 32.95 -13.54
CA LYS A 264 27.46 33.45 -13.95
C LYS A 264 26.84 34.40 -12.93
N GLY A 265 27.49 34.65 -11.79
CA GLY A 265 26.99 35.51 -10.71
C GLY A 265 25.81 34.90 -9.95
N ILE A 266 25.68 33.57 -9.96
CA ILE A 266 24.61 32.83 -9.28
C ILE A 266 25.15 32.32 -7.94
N ASP A 267 24.46 32.66 -6.87
CA ASP A 267 24.77 32.27 -5.50
C ASP A 267 23.48 31.97 -4.69
N SER A 268 23.65 31.64 -3.41
CA SER A 268 22.55 31.35 -2.47
C SER A 268 21.55 32.49 -2.25
N LYS A 269 21.91 33.73 -2.63
CA LYS A 269 21.07 34.93 -2.46
C LYS A 269 20.43 35.38 -3.77
N THR A 270 20.74 34.70 -4.86
CA THR A 270 20.28 35.06 -6.19
C THR A 270 18.79 34.73 -6.35
N ASP A 271 18.02 35.68 -6.85
CA ASP A 271 16.59 35.48 -7.13
C ASP A 271 16.42 34.69 -8.43
N LEU A 272 16.25 33.38 -8.29
CA LEU A 272 16.12 32.43 -9.40
C LEU A 272 14.92 32.71 -10.30
N THR A 273 13.87 33.39 -9.80
CA THR A 273 12.65 33.66 -10.59
C THR A 273 12.87 34.66 -11.73
N LYS A 274 13.96 35.43 -11.66
CA LYS A 274 14.34 36.43 -12.68
C LYS A 274 15.27 35.88 -13.75
N LEU A 275 15.85 34.70 -13.53
CA LEU A 275 16.78 34.07 -14.45
C LEU A 275 16.03 33.34 -15.56
N LYS A 276 16.57 33.38 -16.76
CA LYS A 276 16.11 32.59 -17.90
C LYS A 276 16.94 31.31 -18.04
N PRO A 277 16.44 30.30 -18.76
CA PRO A 277 17.19 29.06 -18.98
C PRO A 277 18.60 29.26 -19.55
N GLU A 278 18.84 30.33 -20.30
CA GLU A 278 20.13 30.67 -20.92
C GLU A 278 21.14 31.31 -19.95
N ASP A 279 20.69 31.79 -18.79
CA ASP A 279 21.54 32.45 -17.80
C ASP A 279 22.28 31.42 -16.91
N PHE A 280 21.80 30.18 -16.88
CA PHE A 280 22.41 29.09 -16.12
C PHE A 280 23.65 28.53 -16.83
N PRO A 281 24.62 27.98 -16.07
CA PRO A 281 25.77 27.28 -16.66
C PRO A 281 25.34 26.12 -17.55
N ILE A 282 26.19 25.75 -18.49
CA ILE A 282 26.08 24.51 -19.28
C ILE A 282 27.36 23.70 -19.17
N PHE A 283 27.37 22.46 -19.69
CA PHE A 283 28.57 21.62 -19.69
C PHE A 283 29.79 22.29 -20.34
N ASP A 284 29.60 23.16 -21.32
CA ASP A 284 30.71 23.90 -21.97
C ASP A 284 31.37 24.93 -21.03
N ASP A 285 30.68 25.37 -19.98
CA ASP A 285 31.24 26.28 -18.97
C ASP A 285 32.10 25.53 -17.93
N LEU A 286 32.05 24.19 -17.89
CA LEU A 286 32.76 23.35 -16.92
C LEU A 286 34.18 23.00 -17.41
N TYR A 287 35.16 23.88 -17.16
CA TYR A 287 36.58 23.69 -17.54
C TYR A 287 37.58 24.00 -16.42
#